data_AF-A0A349PTS2-F1
#
_entry.id   AF-A0A349PTS2-F1
#
_cell.length_a   1.000
_cell.length_b   1.000
_cell.length_c   1.000
_cell.angle_alpha   90.00
_cell.angle_beta   90.00
_cell.angle_gamma   90.00
#
_symmetry.space_group_name_H-M   'P 1'
#
loop_
_entity.id
_entity.type
_entity.pdbx_description
1 polymer ?
#
loop_
_entity_poly.entity_id
_entity_poly.type
_entity_poly.pdbx_seq_one_letter_code
_entity_poly.pdbx_strand_id
1 'polypeptide(L)'
;LDITFPEDYHKDLAGKKVVFHVKAKEIKCKELPKLDDDFAKDVSEYDTLKELKDSIKREITEQREQSAKYAVENELMEKVAANIECDIPDALIDEQCARFLEEFKQRLQSQGIPYDQ
;
A
#
# COMPACT_ATOMS: atom_id res chain seq x y z
N LEU A 1 -4.21 -32.04 -12.67
CA LEU A 1 -5.07 -30.99 -12.12
C LEU A 1 -5.66 -30.19 -13.28
N ASP A 2 -6.97 -30.28 -13.46
CA ASP A 2 -7.71 -29.46 -14.42
C ASP A 2 -7.96 -28.08 -13.81
N ILE A 3 -7.35 -27.05 -14.40
CA ILE A 3 -7.59 -25.66 -14.02
C ILE A 3 -7.98 -24.85 -15.26
N THR A 4 -8.85 -23.87 -15.06
CA THR A 4 -9.17 -22.88 -16.08
C THR A 4 -8.55 -21.58 -15.64
N PHE A 5 -7.73 -20.96 -16.50
CA PHE A 5 -7.17 -19.65 -16.19
C PHE A 5 -8.29 -18.60 -16.13
N PRO A 6 -8.24 -17.64 -15.19
CA PRO A 6 -9.17 -16.53 -15.15
C PRO A 6 -9.10 -15.69 -16.44
N GLU A 7 -10.16 -14.95 -16.73
CA GLU A 7 -10.26 -14.13 -17.94
C GLU A 7 -9.29 -12.94 -17.93
N ASP A 8 -8.96 -12.43 -16.74
CA ASP A 8 -7.95 -11.39 -16.51
C ASP A 8 -6.54 -11.98 -16.37
N TYR A 9 -6.17 -12.88 -17.28
CA TYR A 9 -4.86 -13.50 -17.33
C TYR A 9 -4.18 -13.16 -18.66
N HIS A 10 -2.87 -13.39 -18.78
CA HIS A 10 -2.13 -13.08 -20.00
C HIS A 10 -2.89 -13.57 -21.26
N LYS A 11 -2.99 -12.70 -22.29
CA LYS A 11 -3.87 -12.87 -23.48
C LYS A 11 -3.85 -14.25 -24.11
N ASP A 12 -2.70 -14.92 -24.11
CA ASP A 12 -2.51 -16.24 -24.71
C ASP A 12 -3.09 -17.40 -23.91
N LEU A 13 -3.38 -17.21 -22.61
CA LEU A 13 -3.80 -18.26 -21.68
C LEU A 13 -5.14 -17.97 -20.99
N ALA A 14 -5.67 -16.74 -21.06
CA ALA A 14 -6.97 -16.37 -20.53
C ALA A 14 -8.09 -17.33 -20.98
N GLY A 15 -8.87 -17.85 -20.03
CA GLY A 15 -10.03 -18.72 -20.29
C GLY A 15 -9.74 -20.13 -20.82
N LYS A 16 -8.47 -20.51 -21.03
CA LYS A 16 -8.12 -21.84 -21.52
C LYS A 16 -8.14 -22.87 -20.40
N LYS A 17 -8.75 -24.03 -20.67
CA LYS A 17 -8.70 -25.23 -19.81
C LYS A 17 -7.38 -25.96 -20.03
N VAL A 18 -6.64 -26.20 -18.95
CA VAL A 18 -5.33 -26.85 -18.99
C VAL A 18 -5.21 -27.90 -17.90
N VAL A 19 -4.53 -29.00 -18.24
CA VAL A 19 -4.28 -30.11 -17.34
C VAL A 19 -2.82 -30.08 -16.89
N PHE A 20 -2.57 -29.68 -15.65
CA PHE A 20 -1.24 -29.72 -15.06
C PHE A 20 -0.94 -31.12 -14.51
N HIS A 21 0.11 -31.75 -15.03
CA HIS A 21 0.71 -32.94 -14.44
C HIS A 21 1.80 -32.53 -13.45
N VAL A 22 1.42 -32.42 -12.18
CA VAL A 22 2.34 -32.02 -11.11
C VAL A 22 2.95 -33.26 -10.47
N LYS A 23 4.28 -33.36 -10.51
CA LYS A 23 5.05 -34.35 -9.74
C LYS A 23 5.64 -33.67 -8.52
N ALA A 24 5.11 -33.96 -7.34
CA ALA A 24 5.67 -33.46 -6.08
C ALA A 24 7.06 -34.08 -5.87
N LYS A 25 8.11 -33.26 -6.00
CA LYS A 25 9.50 -33.70 -5.82
C LYS A 25 9.90 -33.78 -4.35
N GLU A 26 9.40 -32.85 -3.54
CA GLU A 26 9.71 -32.74 -2.12
C GLU A 26 8.60 -31.92 -1.44
N ILE A 27 8.25 -32.29 -0.21
CA ILE A 27 7.30 -31.53 0.61
C ILE A 27 8.11 -30.93 1.75
N LYS A 28 8.42 -29.64 1.65
CA LYS A 28 9.06 -28.89 2.74
C LYS A 28 7.98 -28.22 3.57
N CYS A 29 7.92 -28.55 4.85
CA CYS A 29 7.13 -27.79 5.82
C CYS A 29 7.97 -26.62 6.32
N LYS A 30 7.38 -25.41 6.36
CA LYS A 30 8.00 -24.28 7.06
C LYS A 30 7.90 -24.56 8.56
N GLU A 31 9.00 -24.93 9.21
CA GLU A 31 9.11 -24.83 10.66
C GLU A 31 9.29 -23.36 11.02
N LEU A 32 8.29 -22.81 11.71
CA LEU A 32 8.39 -21.47 12.25
C LEU A 32 9.38 -21.52 13.42
N PRO A 33 10.41 -20.65 13.44
CA PRO A 33 11.28 -20.55 14.59
C PRO A 33 10.45 -20.16 15.82
N LYS A 34 10.91 -20.59 16.98
CA LYS A 34 10.29 -20.16 18.23
C LYS A 34 10.45 -18.66 18.38
N LEU A 35 9.38 -18.01 18.83
CA LEU A 35 9.40 -16.59 19.17
C LEU A 35 10.13 -16.45 20.51
N ASP A 36 11.46 -16.32 20.44
CA ASP A 36 12.37 -16.10 21.56
C ASP A 36 13.28 -14.88 21.29
N ASP A 37 14.13 -14.50 22.26
CA ASP A 37 15.04 -13.36 22.14
C ASP A 37 16.05 -13.51 20.98
N ASP A 38 16.41 -14.75 20.63
CA ASP A 38 17.27 -15.04 19.47
C ASP A 38 16.61 -14.65 18.15
N PHE A 39 15.28 -14.88 18.04
CA PHE A 39 14.49 -14.43 16.89
C PHE A 39 14.41 -12.90 16.84
N ALA A 40 14.28 -12.22 17.98
CA ALA A 40 14.25 -10.77 18.02
C ALA A 40 15.56 -10.15 17.50
N LYS A 41 16.70 -10.76 17.84
CA LYS A 41 18.02 -10.33 17.35
C LYS A 41 18.24 -10.59 15.86
N ASP A 42 17.69 -11.67 15.33
CA ASP A 42 17.83 -12.03 13.91
C ASP A 42 17.00 -11.11 12.99
N VAL A 43 15.82 -10.70 13.45
CA VAL A 43 14.84 -9.95 12.63
C VAL A 43 14.77 -8.46 12.93
N SER A 44 15.44 -7.99 13.98
CA SER A 44 15.34 -6.59 14.42
C SER A 44 16.59 -6.09 15.14
N GLU A 45 16.63 -4.78 15.38
CA GLU A 45 17.66 -4.12 16.18
C GLU A 45 17.52 -4.34 17.70
N TYR A 46 16.51 -5.09 18.15
CA TYR A 46 16.21 -5.31 19.56
C TYR A 46 16.82 -6.60 20.11
N ASP A 47 17.34 -6.53 21.33
CA ASP A 47 17.95 -7.69 22.01
C ASP A 47 16.92 -8.67 22.59
N THR A 48 15.70 -8.21 22.87
CA THR A 48 14.65 -9.04 23.47
C THR A 48 13.35 -9.01 22.67
N LEU A 49 12.62 -10.11 22.75
CA LEU A 49 11.30 -10.24 22.13
C LEU A 49 10.27 -9.31 22.77
N LYS A 50 10.47 -8.95 24.03
CA LYS A 50 9.63 -7.97 24.72
C LYS A 50 9.79 -6.59 24.10
N GLU A 51 11.03 -6.16 23.81
CA GLU A 51 11.31 -4.87 23.18
C GLU A 51 10.78 -4.80 21.75
N LEU A 52 10.97 -5.87 20.96
CA LEU A 52 10.39 -5.97 19.62
C LEU A 52 8.86 -5.84 19.67
N LYS A 53 8.19 -6.54 20.60
CA LYS A 53 6.74 -6.45 20.77
C LYS A 53 6.28 -5.06 21.20
N ASP A 54 7.03 -4.41 22.10
CA ASP A 54 6.68 -3.08 22.59
C ASP A 54 6.83 -2.03 21.48
N SER A 55 7.89 -2.13 20.69
CA SER A 55 8.12 -1.27 19.51
C SER A 55 7.01 -1.41 18.48
N ILE A 56 6.68 -2.64 18.08
CA ILE A 56 5.55 -2.90 17.15
C ILE A 56 4.24 -2.36 17.72
N LYS A 57 4.00 -2.55 19.02
CA LYS A 57 2.80 -2.03 19.67
C LYS A 57 2.77 -0.50 19.64
N ARG A 58 3.92 0.15 19.85
CA ARG A 58 4.05 1.61 19.78
C ARG A 58 3.77 2.12 18.38
N GLU A 59 4.39 1.53 17.36
CA GLU A 59 4.17 1.88 15.96
C GLU A 59 2.70 1.76 15.56
N ILE A 60 2.06 0.64 15.89
CA ILE A 60 0.62 0.44 15.62
C ILE A 60 -0.24 1.48 16.37
N THR A 61 0.15 1.83 17.59
CA THR A 61 -0.58 2.82 18.39
C THR A 61 -0.44 4.22 17.78
N GLU A 62 0.77 4.64 17.47
CA GLU A 62 1.05 5.94 16.81
C GLU A 62 0.33 6.02 15.46
N GLN A 63 0.37 4.97 14.65
CA GLN A 63 -0.33 4.92 13.37
C GLN A 63 -1.85 5.05 13.54
N ARG A 64 -2.43 4.39 14.55
CA ARG A 64 -3.87 4.48 14.84
C ARG A 64 -4.27 5.86 15.36
N GLU A 65 -3.47 6.45 16.25
CA GLU A 65 -3.72 7.80 16.75
C GLU A 65 -3.66 8.83 15.62
N GLN A 66 -2.66 8.72 14.74
CA GLN A 66 -2.52 9.59 13.59
C GLN A 66 -3.67 9.41 12.60
N SER A 67 -4.06 8.16 12.31
CA SER A 67 -5.20 7.85 11.45
C SER A 67 -6.51 8.38 12.03
N ALA A 68 -6.72 8.28 13.34
CA ALA A 68 -7.91 8.80 14.00
C ALA A 68 -7.96 10.34 13.93
N LYS A 69 -6.82 11.00 14.14
CA LYS A 69 -6.71 12.46 14.00
C LYS A 69 -7.04 12.92 12.58
N TYR A 70 -6.46 12.27 11.57
CA TYR A 70 -6.77 12.58 10.16
C TYR A 70 -8.22 12.32 9.81
N ALA A 71 -8.84 11.26 10.34
CA ALA A 71 -10.24 10.98 10.10
C ALA A 71 -11.15 12.09 10.65
N VAL A 72 -10.87 12.59 11.85
CA VAL A 72 -11.62 13.71 12.44
C VAL A 72 -11.40 15.00 11.66
N GLU A 73 -10.16 15.30 11.27
CA GLU A 73 -9.83 16.50 10.50
C GLU A 73 -10.48 16.49 9.11
N ASN A 74 -10.47 15.35 8.42
CA ASN A 74 -11.17 15.17 7.16
C ASN A 74 -12.68 15.33 7.32
N GLU A 75 -13.30 14.68 8.31
CA GLU A 75 -14.75 14.80 8.51
C GLU A 75 -15.14 16.26 8.81
N LEU A 76 -14.33 16.98 9.57
CA LEU A 76 -14.53 18.40 9.82
C LEU A 76 -14.39 19.22 8.54
N MET A 77 -13.33 19.01 7.76
CA MET A 77 -13.10 19.70 6.49
C MET A 77 -14.20 19.43 5.48
N GLU A 78 -14.67 18.19 5.36
CA GLU A 78 -15.79 17.83 4.48
C GLU A 78 -17.07 18.56 4.90
N LYS A 79 -17.38 18.60 6.21
CA LYS A 79 -18.53 19.34 6.71
C LYS A 79 -18.40 20.85 6.46
N VAL A 80 -17.21 21.43 6.62
CA VAL A 80 -16.97 22.85 6.34
C VAL A 80 -17.12 23.13 4.84
N ALA A 81 -16.53 22.31 3.99
CA ALA A 81 -16.60 22.44 2.53
C ALA A 81 -18.05 22.31 2.03
N ALA A 82 -18.83 21.38 2.57
CA ALA A 82 -20.23 21.18 2.19
C ALA A 82 -21.16 22.33 2.59
N ASN A 83 -20.80 23.11 3.62
CA ASN A 83 -21.58 24.27 4.07
C ASN A 83 -21.03 25.61 3.55
N ILE A 84 -19.91 25.60 2.82
CA ILE A 84 -19.35 26.79 2.20
C ILE A 84 -20.10 27.06 0.89
N GLU A 85 -20.83 28.18 0.86
CA GLU A 85 -21.33 28.78 -0.38
C GLU A 85 -20.34 29.90 -0.77
N CYS A 86 -19.23 29.52 -1.39
CA CYS A 86 -18.25 30.45 -1.95
C CYS A 86 -18.15 30.19 -3.45
N ASP A 87 -18.33 31.25 -4.25
CA ASP A 87 -18.11 31.19 -5.69
C ASP A 87 -16.61 31.30 -5.96
N ILE A 88 -15.99 30.19 -6.35
CA ILE A 88 -14.55 30.12 -6.62
C ILE A 88 -14.32 30.41 -8.11
N PRO A 89 -13.57 31.46 -8.47
CA PRO A 89 -13.27 31.77 -9.88
C PRO A 89 -12.51 30.64 -10.58
N ASP A 90 -12.90 30.31 -11.82
CA ASP A 90 -12.25 29.28 -12.64
C ASP A 90 -10.74 29.50 -12.81
N ALA A 91 -10.29 30.76 -12.88
CA ALA A 91 -8.87 31.09 -13.02
C ALA A 91 -8.00 30.55 -11.86
N LEU A 92 -8.56 30.48 -10.64
CA LEU A 92 -7.85 29.90 -9.50
C LEU A 92 -7.81 28.37 -9.58
N ILE A 93 -8.85 27.74 -10.14
CA ILE A 93 -8.90 26.29 -10.35
C ILE A 93 -7.88 25.89 -11.41
N ASP A 94 -7.83 26.61 -12.54
CA ASP A 94 -6.85 26.39 -13.61
C ASP A 94 -5.41 26.51 -13.11
N GLU A 95 -5.10 27.54 -12.31
CA GLU A 95 -3.76 27.70 -11.73
C GLU A 95 -3.40 26.54 -10.78
N GLN A 96 -4.36 26.08 -9.96
CA GLN A 96 -4.17 24.93 -9.09
C GLN A 96 -3.97 23.63 -9.87
N CYS A 97 -4.74 23.41 -10.93
CA CYS A 97 -4.58 22.26 -11.81
C CYS A 97 -3.21 22.26 -12.50
N ALA A 98 -2.79 23.40 -13.05
CA ALA A 98 -1.48 23.54 -13.70
C ALA A 98 -0.33 23.22 -12.73
N ARG A 99 -0.41 23.72 -11.49
CA ARG A 99 0.56 23.46 -10.43
C ARG A 99 0.62 21.97 -10.06
N PHE A 100 -0.54 21.34 -9.87
CA PHE A 100 -0.63 19.92 -9.55
C PHE A 100 -0.01 19.05 -10.67
N LEU A 101 -0.24 19.45 -11.92
CA LEU A 101 0.30 18.78 -13.10
C LEU A 101 1.82 18.96 -13.19
N GLU A 102 2.36 20.13 -12.82
CA GLU A 102 3.79 20.37 -12.74
C GLU A 102 4.47 19.54 -11.63
N GLU A 103 3.89 19.50 -10.41
CA GLU A 103 4.38 18.65 -9.32
C GLU A 103 4.36 17.17 -9.69
N PHE A 104 3.30 16.73 -10.37
CA PHE A 104 3.19 15.36 -10.88
C PHE A 104 4.29 15.04 -11.89
N LYS A 105 4.58 15.94 -12.84
CA LYS A 105 5.69 15.78 -13.79
C LYS A 105 7.04 15.68 -13.08
N GLN A 106 7.29 16.53 -12.08
CA GLN A 106 8.55 16.49 -11.31
C GLN A 106 8.72 15.16 -10.57
N ARG A 107 7.64 14.61 -10.00
CA ARG A 107 7.66 13.27 -9.39
C ARG A 107 7.97 12.17 -10.39
N LEU A 108 7.33 12.17 -11.56
CA LEU A 108 7.56 11.17 -12.61
C LEU A 108 8.99 11.22 -13.16
N GLN A 109 9.52 12.43 -13.38
CA GLN A 109 10.91 12.63 -13.77
C GLN A 109 11.88 12.11 -12.71
N SER A 110 11.59 12.33 -11.42
CA SER A 110 12.40 11.79 -10.31
C SER A 110 12.38 10.26 -10.23
N GLN A 111 11.33 9.63 -10.76
CA GLN A 111 11.21 8.16 -10.86
C GLN A 111 11.73 7.61 -12.20
N GLY A 112 12.27 8.47 -13.08
CA GLY A 112 12.84 8.06 -14.38
C GLY A 112 11.78 7.69 -15.43
N ILE A 113 10.52 8.04 -15.21
CA ILE A 113 9.43 7.78 -16.16
C ILE A 113 9.30 9.03 -17.05
N PRO A 114 9.52 8.92 -18.37
CA PRO A 114 9.31 10.05 -19.28
C PRO A 114 7.81 10.38 -19.33
N TYR A 115 7.46 11.63 -19.03
CA TYR A 115 6.13 12.17 -19.26
C TYR A 115 5.99 12.47 -20.76
N ASP A 116 5.58 11.47 -21.52
CA ASP A 116 5.21 11.65 -22.93
C ASP A 116 3.75 12.11 -23.00
N GLN A 117 3.51 13.11 -23.85
CA GLN A 117 2.30 13.93 -23.89
C GLN A 117 1.12 13.22 -24.56
#